data_AF-A0A367ISS3-F1
#
_entry.id   AF-A0A367ISS3-F1
#
_cell.length_a   1.000
_cell.length_b   1.000
_cell.length_c   1.000
_cell.angle_alpha   90.00
_cell.angle_beta   90.00
_cell.angle_gamma   90.00
#
_symmetry.space_group_name_H-M   'P 1'
#
loop_
_entity.id
_entity.type
_entity.pdbx_description
1 polymer ?
#
loop_
_entity_poly.entity_id
_entity_poly.type
_entity_poly.pdbx_seq_one_letter_code
_entity_poly.pdbx_strand_id
1 'polypeptide(L)'
;MSPEEPKRSQDLPYSVLGYPRWCESCQLWKPDRAHHCRVCNACVLRMDHWTFITSLVAFIQFHGMSTFDSIALAILIIAGIFTVAVGTFTLSHLWLVLINRTTIENSQFQSWNKDQKSGKTNGRLIQGFTESGKNVFNQGWKNNWMEIMGSNPWLWFGKDTV
;
A
#
# COMPACT_ATOMS: atom_id res chain seq x y z
N MET A 1 65.45 -21.58 -4.62
CA MET A 1 64.09 -22.14 -4.71
C MET A 1 63.57 -22.30 -3.29
N SER A 2 62.81 -21.34 -2.79
CA SER A 2 62.20 -21.40 -1.45
C SER A 2 60.78 -21.97 -1.56
N PRO A 3 60.27 -22.71 -0.55
CA PRO A 3 58.86 -23.10 -0.52
C PRO A 3 57.97 -21.85 -0.35
N GLU A 4 56.80 -21.85 -1.00
CA GLU A 4 55.83 -20.75 -0.90
C GLU A 4 55.03 -20.84 0.41
N GLU A 5 54.77 -19.70 1.05
CA GLU A 5 53.92 -19.65 2.25
C GLU A 5 52.43 -19.80 1.92
N PRO A 6 51.64 -20.47 2.80
CA PRO A 6 50.19 -20.57 2.62
C PRO A 6 49.52 -19.20 2.82
N LYS A 7 48.99 -18.64 1.73
CA LYS A 7 48.33 -17.32 1.72
C LYS A 7 47.15 -17.28 2.69
N ARG A 8 47.09 -16.23 3.53
CA ARG A 8 46.07 -16.03 4.55
C ARG A 8 44.68 -15.87 3.92
N SER A 9 43.67 -16.49 4.51
CA SER A 9 42.32 -16.68 3.95
C SER A 9 41.39 -15.45 3.95
N GLN A 10 41.94 -14.22 3.85
CA GLN A 10 41.18 -12.99 4.08
C GLN A 10 40.67 -12.29 2.79
N ASP A 11 41.15 -12.65 1.61
CA ASP A 11 40.90 -11.91 0.35
C ASP A 11 39.82 -12.50 -0.57
N LEU A 12 38.97 -13.41 -0.08
CA LEU A 12 37.93 -14.08 -0.90
C LEU A 12 36.51 -13.57 -0.61
N PRO A 13 35.71 -13.20 -1.64
CA PRO A 13 34.31 -12.82 -1.46
C PRO A 13 33.44 -14.02 -1.00
N TYR A 14 32.68 -13.82 0.08
CA TYR A 14 31.97 -14.88 0.81
C TYR A 14 30.73 -15.47 0.07
N SER A 15 30.81 -16.75 -0.31
CA SER A 15 29.70 -17.73 -0.24
C SER A 15 30.00 -19.13 -0.79
N VAL A 16 30.87 -19.26 -1.80
CA VAL A 16 30.86 -20.39 -2.77
C VAL A 16 30.94 -21.80 -2.17
N LEU A 17 31.57 -21.99 -1.00
CA LEU A 17 31.79 -23.32 -0.39
C LEU A 17 30.76 -23.74 0.68
N GLY A 18 29.73 -22.94 0.97
CA GLY A 18 28.60 -23.35 1.83
C GLY A 18 28.88 -23.54 3.33
N TYR A 19 30.13 -23.42 3.80
CA TYR A 19 30.48 -23.58 5.22
C TYR A 19 29.94 -22.43 6.10
N PRO A 20 29.49 -22.72 7.34
CA PRO A 20 29.05 -21.70 8.29
C PRO A 20 30.21 -20.80 8.71
N ARG A 21 29.89 -19.59 9.18
CA ARG A 21 30.91 -18.55 9.41
C ARG A 21 30.95 -18.13 10.87
N TRP A 22 32.12 -18.16 11.50
CA TRP A 22 32.25 -17.85 12.92
C TRP A 22 31.82 -16.43 13.29
N CYS A 23 31.37 -16.23 14.52
CA CYS A 23 31.17 -14.93 15.16
C CYS A 23 32.03 -14.82 16.41
N GLU A 24 33.04 -13.97 16.39
CA GLU A 24 33.88 -13.68 17.56
C GLU A 24 33.08 -13.00 18.68
N SER A 25 32.17 -12.08 18.35
CA SER A 25 31.35 -11.34 19.32
C SER A 25 30.32 -12.19 20.06
N CYS A 26 29.90 -13.33 19.47
CA CYS A 26 28.92 -14.24 20.07
C CYS A 26 29.50 -15.64 20.36
N GLN A 27 30.79 -15.88 20.07
CA GLN A 27 31.49 -17.17 20.17
C GLN A 27 30.69 -18.37 19.64
N LEU A 28 30.10 -18.21 18.45
CA LEU A 28 29.28 -19.24 17.80
C LEU A 28 29.40 -19.25 16.27
N TRP A 29 29.07 -20.37 15.65
CA TRP A 29 28.91 -20.48 14.20
C TRP A 29 27.62 -19.78 13.79
N LYS A 30 27.71 -18.76 12.93
CA LYS A 30 26.54 -18.05 12.40
C LYS A 30 25.69 -19.04 11.59
N PRO A 31 24.36 -19.10 11.83
CA PRO A 31 23.43 -19.75 10.91
C PRO A 31 23.58 -19.17 9.50
N ASP A 32 23.20 -19.94 8.47
CA ASP A 32 23.38 -19.46 7.10
C ASP A 32 22.56 -18.17 6.85
N ARG A 33 23.16 -17.25 6.09
CA ARG A 33 22.68 -15.88 5.85
C ARG A 33 22.58 -14.97 7.10
N ALA A 34 23.01 -15.37 8.29
CA ALA A 34 22.91 -14.54 9.50
C ALA A 34 23.99 -13.44 9.59
N HIS A 35 23.66 -12.36 10.32
CA HIS A 35 24.49 -11.17 10.54
C HIS A 35 24.61 -10.87 12.04
N HIS A 36 25.79 -10.46 12.53
CA HIS A 36 25.90 -9.97 13.92
C HIS A 36 25.43 -8.52 14.00
N CYS A 37 24.37 -8.26 14.75
CA CYS A 37 23.88 -6.91 15.05
C CYS A 37 24.51 -6.40 16.35
N ARG A 38 25.39 -5.40 16.25
CA ARG A 38 26.08 -4.81 17.41
C ARG A 38 25.14 -4.11 18.39
N VAL A 39 23.97 -3.65 17.94
CA VAL A 39 22.93 -3.03 18.78
C VAL A 39 22.19 -4.07 19.61
N CYS A 40 21.91 -5.24 19.02
CA CYS A 40 21.25 -6.37 19.71
C CYS A 40 22.24 -7.30 20.44
N ASN A 41 23.54 -7.07 20.27
CA ASN A 41 24.65 -7.95 20.68
C ASN A 41 24.49 -9.44 20.29
N ALA A 42 23.84 -9.71 19.16
CA ALA A 42 23.39 -11.06 18.78
C ALA A 42 23.57 -11.33 17.27
N CYS A 43 23.68 -12.61 16.90
CA CYS A 43 23.59 -13.04 15.51
C CYS A 43 22.12 -13.23 15.11
N VAL A 44 21.64 -12.36 14.23
CA VAL A 44 20.25 -12.35 13.73
C VAL A 44 20.23 -12.96 12.34
N LEU A 45 19.30 -13.88 12.05
CA LEU A 45 19.07 -14.31 10.67
C LEU A 45 18.58 -13.13 9.82
N ARG A 46 18.78 -13.23 8.51
CA ARG A 46 18.27 -12.28 7.53
C ARG A 46 16.73 -12.20 7.62
N MET A 47 16.23 -11.13 8.24
CA MET A 47 14.79 -10.86 8.40
C MET A 47 14.19 -10.33 7.08
N ASP A 48 14.12 -11.20 6.07
CA ASP A 48 13.47 -10.89 4.81
C ASP A 48 11.94 -10.74 5.05
N HIS A 49 11.46 -9.48 5.01
CA HIS A 49 10.06 -9.04 5.00
C HIS A 49 9.10 -9.39 6.17
N TRP A 50 9.41 -10.38 7.02
CA TRP A 50 8.55 -10.71 8.18
C TRP A 50 8.51 -9.61 9.27
N THR A 51 9.45 -8.65 9.22
CA THR A 51 9.60 -7.56 10.20
C THR A 51 8.28 -6.94 10.61
N PHE A 52 7.41 -6.55 9.66
CA PHE A 52 6.11 -5.94 9.96
C PHE A 52 5.19 -6.84 10.81
N ILE A 53 5.16 -8.16 10.56
CA ILE A 53 4.33 -9.10 11.31
C ILE A 53 4.94 -9.36 12.69
N THR A 54 6.26 -9.57 12.80
CA THR A 54 6.94 -9.62 14.12
C THR A 54 6.74 -8.35 14.92
N SER A 55 6.85 -7.16 14.32
CA SER A 55 6.69 -5.89 15.02
C SER A 55 5.27 -5.70 15.53
N LEU A 56 4.24 -6.09 14.74
CA LEU A 56 2.85 -6.07 15.19
C LEU A 56 2.60 -7.04 16.35
N VAL A 57 3.08 -8.29 16.23
CA VAL A 57 2.91 -9.31 17.28
C VAL A 57 3.71 -8.95 18.54
N ALA A 58 4.95 -8.49 18.41
CA ALA A 58 5.78 -8.05 19.52
C ALA A 58 5.23 -6.80 20.20
N PHE A 59 4.65 -5.85 19.45
CA PHE A 59 3.95 -4.70 20.01
C PHE A 59 2.74 -5.14 20.87
N ILE A 60 1.91 -6.06 20.35
CA ILE A 60 0.77 -6.64 21.08
C ILE A 60 1.23 -7.43 22.32
N GLN A 61 2.37 -8.13 22.26
CA GLN A 61 2.90 -8.90 23.39
C GLN A 61 3.67 -8.06 24.43
N PHE A 62 4.32 -6.97 24.01
CA PHE A 62 5.12 -6.11 24.90
C PHE A 62 4.26 -5.13 25.70
N HIS A 63 3.15 -4.62 25.14
CA HIS A 63 2.15 -3.84 25.88
C HIS A 63 1.23 -4.72 26.75
N GLY A 64 1.81 -5.73 27.42
CA GLY A 64 1.16 -6.64 28.36
C GLY A 64 0.79 -5.97 29.69
N MET A 65 -0.22 -5.09 29.63
CA MET A 65 -0.82 -4.31 30.73
C MET A 65 0.00 -3.13 31.27
N SER A 66 -0.73 -2.10 31.72
CA SER A 66 -0.32 -0.94 32.54
C SER A 66 0.24 0.35 31.90
N THR A 67 0.47 0.44 30.59
CA THR A 67 0.49 1.74 29.88
C THR A 67 -0.35 1.75 28.60
N PHE A 68 -1.37 2.62 28.57
CA PHE A 68 -1.91 3.14 27.31
C PHE A 68 -1.02 4.31 26.88
N ASP A 69 0.17 4.00 26.36
CA ASP A 69 1.12 5.03 25.96
C ASP A 69 0.52 5.93 24.87
N SER A 70 0.53 7.24 25.10
CA SER A 70 -0.13 8.24 24.23
C SER A 70 0.32 8.17 22.77
N ILE A 71 1.52 7.63 22.51
CA ILE A 71 2.06 7.36 21.17
C ILE A 71 1.22 6.31 20.43
N ALA A 72 0.86 5.21 21.08
CA ALA A 72 0.02 4.16 20.48
C ALA A 72 -1.38 4.70 20.14
N LEU A 73 -1.97 5.47 21.06
CA LEU A 73 -3.25 6.13 20.85
C LEU A 73 -3.19 7.16 19.70
N ALA A 74 -2.12 7.96 19.62
CA ALA A 74 -1.91 8.93 18.54
C ALA A 74 -1.77 8.24 17.17
N ILE A 75 -1.03 7.13 17.08
CA ILE A 75 -0.90 6.33 15.85
C ILE A 75 -2.26 5.81 15.40
N LEU A 76 -3.08 5.26 16.31
CA LEU A 76 -4.42 4.77 15.99
C LEU A 76 -5.36 5.90 15.54
N ILE A 77 -5.29 7.09 16.15
CA ILE A 77 -6.08 8.26 15.75
C ILE A 77 -5.67 8.75 14.34
N ILE A 78 -4.36 8.88 14.07
CA ILE A 78 -3.84 9.31 12.77
C ILE A 78 -4.20 8.30 11.67
N ALA A 79 -4.03 7.00 11.94
CA ALA A 79 -4.44 5.94 11.03
C ALA A 79 -5.95 5.98 10.76
N GLY A 80 -6.78 6.15 11.79
CA GLY A 80 -8.24 6.29 11.67
C GLY A 80 -8.66 7.48 10.80
N ILE A 81 -8.07 8.66 11.04
CA ILE A 81 -8.33 9.87 10.23
C ILE A 81 -7.95 9.62 8.75
N PHE A 82 -6.79 9.03 8.50
CA PHE A 82 -6.34 8.72 7.14
C PHE A 82 -7.25 7.67 6.45
N THR A 83 -7.66 6.63 7.17
CA THR A 83 -8.62 5.62 6.69
C THR A 83 -9.97 6.23 6.34
N VAL A 84 -10.49 7.16 7.15
CA VAL A 84 -11.74 7.87 6.85
C VAL A 84 -11.59 8.80 5.63
N ALA A 85 -10.47 9.52 5.52
CA ALA A 85 -10.21 10.40 4.37
C ALA A 85 -10.08 9.63 3.05
N VAL A 86 -9.28 8.56 3.02
CA VAL A 86 -9.11 7.72 1.82
C VAL A 86 -10.37 6.90 1.54
N GLY A 87 -11.07 6.42 2.58
CA GLY A 87 -12.33 5.70 2.44
C GLY A 87 -13.45 6.56 1.84
N THR A 88 -13.64 7.79 2.33
CA THR A 88 -14.63 8.71 1.75
C THR A 88 -14.29 9.13 0.33
N PHE A 89 -13.01 9.40 0.04
CA PHE A 89 -12.54 9.68 -1.32
C PHE A 89 -12.81 8.52 -2.28
N THR A 90 -12.38 7.30 -1.94
CA THR A 90 -12.58 6.11 -2.79
C THR A 90 -14.06 5.76 -2.98
N LEU A 91 -14.88 5.84 -1.92
CA LEU A 91 -16.35 5.67 -2.04
C LEU A 91 -16.99 6.71 -2.97
N SER A 92 -16.56 7.97 -2.93
CA SER A 92 -17.06 9.00 -3.84
C SER A 92 -16.68 8.74 -5.30
N HIS A 93 -15.47 8.23 -5.55
CA HIS A 93 -15.01 7.86 -6.89
C HIS A 93 -15.68 6.58 -7.41
N LEU A 94 -15.93 5.59 -6.56
CA LEU A 94 -16.74 4.41 -6.90
C LEU A 94 -18.18 4.81 -7.26
N TRP A 95 -18.79 5.76 -6.55
CA TRP A 95 -20.10 6.31 -6.88
C TRP A 95 -20.13 7.03 -8.24
N LEU A 96 -19.06 7.76 -8.58
CA LEU A 96 -18.89 8.39 -9.90
C LEU A 96 -18.80 7.36 -11.03
N VAL A 97 -17.98 6.31 -10.84
CA VAL A 97 -17.87 5.15 -11.75
C VAL A 97 -19.24 4.49 -11.97
N LEU A 98 -19.98 4.22 -10.90
CA LEU A 98 -21.31 3.58 -10.96
C LEU A 98 -22.39 4.42 -11.67
N ILE A 99 -22.16 5.72 -11.92
CA ILE A 99 -23.08 6.62 -12.64
C ILE A 99 -22.51 7.05 -14.02
N ASN A 100 -21.32 6.54 -14.37
CA ASN A 100 -20.52 6.91 -15.53
C ASN A 100 -20.35 8.44 -15.67
N ARG A 101 -19.71 9.05 -14.66
CA ARG A 101 -19.34 10.48 -14.66
C ARG A 101 -17.88 10.65 -14.25
N THR A 102 -17.16 11.57 -14.88
CA THR A 102 -15.86 12.02 -14.36
C THR A 102 -16.02 13.03 -13.22
N THR A 103 -14.96 13.22 -12.42
CA THR A 103 -14.92 14.26 -11.38
C THR A 103 -15.08 15.67 -11.95
N ILE A 104 -14.64 15.90 -13.20
CA ILE A 104 -14.77 17.19 -13.89
C ILE A 104 -16.23 17.46 -14.26
N GLU A 105 -16.91 16.49 -14.89
CA GLU A 105 -18.35 16.57 -15.18
C GLU A 105 -19.19 16.75 -13.91
N ASN A 106 -18.85 16.05 -12.82
CA ASN A 106 -19.56 16.19 -11.55
C ASN A 106 -19.40 17.59 -10.95
N SER A 107 -18.21 18.19 -11.04
CA SER A 107 -17.96 19.58 -10.62
C SER A 107 -18.75 20.58 -11.48
N GLN A 108 -18.74 20.42 -12.80
CA GLN A 108 -19.54 21.22 -13.73
C GLN A 108 -21.04 21.09 -13.45
N PHE A 109 -21.53 19.88 -13.20
CA PHE A 109 -22.93 19.58 -12.85
C PHE A 109 -23.35 20.24 -11.52
N GLN A 110 -22.48 20.24 -10.51
CA GLN A 110 -22.76 20.96 -9.25
C GLN A 110 -22.83 22.48 -9.46
N SER A 111 -21.95 23.04 -10.29
CA SER A 111 -21.96 24.48 -10.64
C SER A 111 -23.24 24.86 -11.39
N TRP A 112 -23.62 24.09 -12.42
CA TRP A 112 -24.87 24.27 -13.17
C TRP A 112 -26.12 24.13 -12.28
N ASN A 113 -26.17 23.11 -11.41
CA ASN A 113 -27.27 22.91 -10.45
C ASN A 113 -27.40 24.09 -9.46
N LYS A 114 -26.27 24.72 -9.09
CA LYS A 114 -26.27 25.94 -8.27
C LYS A 114 -26.78 27.16 -9.06
N ASP A 115 -26.32 27.36 -10.29
CA ASP A 115 -26.78 28.43 -11.18
C ASP A 115 -28.29 28.32 -11.48
N GLN A 116 -28.80 27.11 -11.75
CA GLN A 116 -30.23 26.83 -11.93
C GLN A 116 -31.04 27.20 -10.69
N LYS A 117 -30.60 26.76 -9.49
CA LYS A 117 -31.23 27.14 -8.21
C LYS A 117 -31.15 28.64 -7.91
N SER A 118 -30.22 29.35 -8.52
CA SER A 118 -30.09 30.81 -8.45
C SER A 118 -30.96 31.56 -9.47
N GLY A 119 -31.84 30.87 -10.22
CA GLY A 119 -32.74 31.48 -11.21
C GLY A 119 -32.05 31.97 -12.48
N LYS A 120 -30.83 31.50 -12.75
CA LYS A 120 -29.96 31.99 -13.84
C LYS A 120 -30.31 31.30 -15.16
N THR A 121 -31.33 31.82 -15.84
CA THR A 121 -31.97 31.21 -17.02
C THR A 121 -31.03 30.87 -18.18
N ASN A 122 -29.96 31.64 -18.39
CA ASN A 122 -28.99 31.43 -19.48
C ASN A 122 -27.89 30.41 -19.09
N GLY A 123 -28.28 29.26 -18.55
CA GLY A 123 -27.37 28.19 -18.16
C GLY A 123 -26.72 27.50 -19.36
N ARG A 124 -25.38 27.59 -19.49
CA ARG A 124 -24.62 26.86 -20.52
C ARG A 124 -24.88 25.36 -20.41
N LEU A 125 -25.23 24.72 -21.54
CA LEU A 125 -25.35 23.27 -21.63
C LEU A 125 -24.01 22.59 -21.29
N ILE A 126 -24.06 21.58 -20.42
CA ILE A 126 -22.89 20.78 -20.05
C ILE A 126 -22.77 19.64 -21.06
N GLN A 127 -21.55 19.41 -21.55
CA GLN A 127 -21.26 18.24 -22.38
C GLN A 127 -21.55 16.96 -21.57
N GLY A 128 -22.29 16.02 -22.18
CA GLY A 128 -22.74 14.79 -21.51
C GLY A 128 -24.08 14.90 -20.77
N PHE A 129 -24.74 16.06 -20.75
CA PHE A 129 -26.01 16.24 -20.05
C PHE A 129 -27.13 16.76 -20.95
N THR A 130 -28.35 16.27 -20.73
CA THR A 130 -29.57 16.85 -21.30
C THR A 130 -29.91 18.18 -20.62
N GLU A 131 -30.77 18.99 -21.26
CA GLU A 131 -31.37 20.19 -20.65
C GLU A 131 -32.08 19.87 -19.33
N SER A 132 -32.65 18.67 -19.22
CA SER A 132 -33.26 18.11 -18.01
C SER A 132 -32.27 17.52 -16.99
N GLY A 133 -30.97 17.76 -17.15
CA GLY A 133 -29.92 17.36 -16.20
C GLY A 133 -29.62 15.86 -16.14
N LYS A 134 -30.10 15.06 -17.09
CA LYS A 134 -29.80 13.62 -17.16
C LYS A 134 -28.42 13.41 -17.79
N ASN A 135 -27.59 12.59 -17.16
CA ASN A 135 -26.32 12.13 -17.77
C ASN A 135 -26.64 11.19 -18.95
N VAL A 136 -26.12 11.47 -20.14
CA VAL A 136 -26.32 10.63 -21.33
C VAL A 136 -25.47 9.36 -21.30
N PHE A 137 -24.36 9.35 -20.55
CA PHE A 137 -23.47 8.19 -20.41
C PHE A 137 -23.93 7.18 -19.36
N ASN A 138 -24.97 7.48 -18.58
CA ASN A 138 -25.45 6.60 -17.53
C ASN A 138 -26.35 5.49 -18.09
N GLN A 139 -25.75 4.33 -18.38
CA GLN A 139 -26.40 3.12 -18.87
C GLN A 139 -26.96 2.24 -17.73
N GLY A 140 -26.90 2.71 -16.47
CA GLY A 140 -27.26 1.96 -15.27
C GLY A 140 -26.06 1.24 -14.64
N TRP A 141 -26.07 1.12 -13.31
CA TRP A 141 -24.87 0.83 -12.49
C TRP A 141 -24.07 -0.42 -12.90
N LYS A 142 -24.73 -1.51 -13.32
CA LYS A 142 -24.04 -2.72 -13.82
C LYS A 142 -23.31 -2.45 -15.13
N ASN A 143 -23.97 -1.77 -16.06
CA ASN A 143 -23.44 -1.51 -17.39
C ASN A 143 -22.27 -0.52 -17.30
N ASN A 144 -22.44 0.58 -16.55
CA ASN A 144 -21.38 1.55 -16.25
C ASN A 144 -20.14 0.89 -15.62
N TRP A 145 -20.34 -0.08 -14.71
CA TRP A 145 -19.23 -0.82 -14.10
C TRP A 145 -18.53 -1.75 -15.09
N MET A 146 -19.28 -2.50 -15.91
CA MET A 146 -18.73 -3.40 -16.93
C MET A 146 -18.06 -2.63 -18.10
N GLU A 147 -18.48 -1.41 -18.38
CA GLU A 147 -17.87 -0.49 -19.35
C GLU A 147 -16.44 -0.11 -18.94
N ILE A 148 -16.20 0.05 -17.64
CA ILE A 148 -14.91 0.50 -17.07
C ILE A 148 -14.01 -0.69 -16.66
N MET A 149 -14.58 -1.72 -16.03
CA MET A 149 -13.84 -2.87 -15.51
C MET A 149 -13.79 -4.06 -16.49
N GLY A 150 -14.61 -4.06 -17.54
CA GLY A 150 -14.78 -5.19 -18.44
C GLY A 150 -15.74 -6.27 -17.91
N SER A 151 -16.15 -7.18 -18.79
CA SER A 151 -17.17 -8.21 -18.53
C SER A 151 -16.69 -9.42 -17.74
N ASN A 152 -15.38 -9.59 -17.54
CA ASN A 152 -14.79 -10.75 -16.85
C ASN A 152 -14.21 -10.36 -15.48
N PRO A 153 -14.86 -10.73 -14.35
CA PRO A 153 -14.41 -10.36 -13.01
C PRO A 153 -13.02 -10.85 -12.62
N TRP A 154 -12.47 -11.88 -13.28
CA TRP A 154 -11.13 -12.38 -13.00
C TRP A 154 -10.03 -11.43 -13.47
N LEU A 155 -10.30 -10.58 -14.46
CA LEU A 155 -9.35 -9.58 -14.95
C LEU A 155 -9.30 -8.33 -14.06
N TRP A 156 -10.38 -8.04 -13.31
CA TRP A 156 -10.49 -6.85 -12.44
C TRP A 156 -9.40 -6.77 -11.35
N PHE A 157 -8.78 -7.90 -11.02
CA PHE A 157 -7.76 -8.02 -9.98
C PHE A 157 -6.42 -8.58 -10.50
N GLY A 158 -6.23 -8.59 -11.83
CA GLY A 158 -4.98 -8.98 -12.48
C GLY A 158 -4.76 -10.50 -12.60
N LYS A 159 -5.24 -11.08 -13.70
CA LYS A 159 -4.76 -12.38 -14.22
C LYS A 159 -4.76 -12.40 -15.74
N ASP A 160 -3.82 -11.65 -16.31
CA ASP A 160 -3.41 -11.83 -17.70
C ASP A 160 -2.55 -13.11 -17.77
N THR A 161 -3.19 -14.26 -17.98
CA THR A 161 -2.50 -15.51 -18.31
C THR A 161 -2.08 -15.47 -19.77
N VAL A 162 -0.88 -14.93 -20.00
CA VAL A 162 -0.09 -15.10 -21.22
C VAL A 162 0.44 -16.53 -21.29
#